data_AF-F0GIN3-F1
#
_entry.id   AF-F0GIN3-F1
#
_cell.length_a   1.000
_cell.length_b   1.000
_cell.length_c   1.000
_cell.angle_alpha   90.00
_cell.angle_beta   90.00
_cell.angle_gamma   90.00
#
_symmetry.space_group_name_H-M   'P 1'
#
loop_
_entity.id
_entity.type
_entity.pdbx_description
1 polymer ?
#
loop_
_entity_poly.entity_id
_entity_poly.type
_entity_poly.pdbx_seq_one_letter_code
_entity_poly.pdbx_strand_id
1 'polypeptide(L)'
;MNVLVELVAFAVAIGVLVVVHEYGHYRVARWCGVKVLRFSIGFGQPVARWVSRRTGTEWTLSALPLGGYVKMLDEREPGPGVKPEELGQAFNRQSVGKRIAIVAAGPIANFLLAIALFSAVFATGVTE
;
A
#
# COMPACT_ATOMS: atom_id res chain seq x y z
N MET A 1 10.24 8.00 30.19
CA MET A 1 10.08 8.00 28.72
C MET A 1 10.11 9.45 28.24
N ASN A 2 10.89 9.81 27.22
CA ASN A 2 10.95 11.18 26.69
C ASN A 2 9.89 11.32 25.60
N VAL A 3 9.07 12.38 25.64
CA VAL A 3 8.03 12.68 24.63
C VAL A 3 8.58 12.62 23.20
N LEU A 4 9.82 13.06 22.98
CA LEU A 4 10.46 12.96 21.67
C LEU A 4 10.57 11.51 21.17
N VAL A 5 10.92 10.58 22.05
CA VAL A 5 11.04 9.15 21.72
C VAL A 5 9.68 8.57 21.38
N GLU A 6 8.64 8.93 22.14
CA GLU A 6 7.26 8.47 21.89
C GLU A 6 6.74 8.95 20.54
N LEU A 7 6.96 10.23 20.20
CA LEU A 7 6.56 10.79 18.91
C LEU A 7 7.26 10.11 17.74
N VAL A 8 8.58 9.86 17.86
CA VAL A 8 9.34 9.17 16.82
C VAL A 8 8.87 7.72 16.70
N ALA A 9 8.70 7.00 17.81
CA ALA A 9 8.23 5.63 17.82
C ALA A 9 6.82 5.52 17.20
N PHE A 10 5.91 6.44 17.53
CA PHE A 10 4.58 6.51 16.95
C PHE A 10 4.62 6.74 15.43
N ALA A 11 5.42 7.70 14.97
CA ALA A 11 5.57 7.97 13.54
C ALA A 11 6.12 6.76 12.78
N VAL A 12 7.11 6.06 13.34
CA VAL A 12 7.65 4.83 12.77
C VAL A 12 6.60 3.72 12.74
N ALA A 13 5.85 3.52 13.82
CA ALA A 13 4.81 2.50 13.91
C ALA A 13 3.70 2.71 12.85
N ILE A 14 3.19 3.94 12.72
CA ILE A 14 2.22 4.29 11.68
C ILE A 14 2.82 4.12 10.28
N GLY A 15 4.07 4.54 10.08
CA GLY A 15 4.77 4.38 8.81
C GLY A 15 4.84 2.92 8.36
N VAL A 16 5.27 2.02 9.26
CA VAL A 16 5.33 0.58 8.99
C VAL A 16 3.95 0.02 8.69
N LEU A 17 2.94 0.35 9.50
CA LEU A 17 1.58 -0.13 9.33
C LEU A 17 1.00 0.27 7.98
N VAL A 18 1.15 1.54 7.59
CA VAL A 18 0.67 2.06 6.31
C VAL A 18 1.40 1.38 5.15
N VAL A 19 2.72 1.28 5.20
CA VAL A 19 3.51 0.68 4.11
C VAL A 19 3.10 -0.78 3.89
N VAL A 20 2.94 -1.56 4.96
CA VAL A 20 2.52 -2.95 4.87
C VAL A 20 1.08 -3.08 4.35
N HIS A 21 0.18 -2.21 4.81
CA HIS A 21 -1.21 -2.15 4.34
C HIS A 21 -1.29 -1.91 2.83
N GLU A 22 -0.69 -0.82 2.35
CA GLU A 22 -0.69 -0.46 0.94
C GLU A 22 0.02 -1.53 0.10
N TYR A 23 1.09 -2.13 0.63
CA TYR A 23 1.80 -3.21 -0.05
C TYR A 23 0.92 -4.46 -0.24
N GLY A 24 0.01 -4.75 0.70
CA GLY A 24 -1.01 -5.78 0.56
C GLY A 24 -1.89 -5.55 -0.67
N HIS A 25 -2.49 -4.36 -0.79
CA HIS A 25 -3.29 -3.97 -1.95
C HIS A 25 -2.49 -4.07 -3.26
N TYR A 26 -1.27 -3.52 -3.26
CA TYR A 26 -0.38 -3.52 -4.43
C TYR A 26 -0.10 -4.93 -4.94
N ARG A 27 0.31 -5.84 -4.05
CA ARG A 27 0.67 -7.20 -4.43
C ARG A 27 -0.50 -7.96 -5.01
N VAL A 28 -1.64 -7.92 -4.34
CA VAL A 28 -2.83 -8.67 -4.78
C VAL A 28 -3.40 -8.06 -6.06
N ALA A 29 -3.35 -6.74 -6.24
CA ALA A 29 -3.71 -6.09 -7.50
C ALA A 29 -2.85 -6.60 -8.67
N ARG A 30 -1.53 -6.63 -8.49
CA ARG A 30 -0.60 -7.14 -9.50
C ARG A 30 -0.82 -8.61 -9.82
N TRP A 31 -1.07 -9.45 -8.81
CA TRP A 31 -1.41 -10.86 -9.00
C TRP A 31 -2.74 -11.07 -9.73
N CYS A 32 -3.73 -10.21 -9.49
CA CYS A 32 -5.01 -10.26 -10.20
C CYS A 32 -4.93 -9.79 -11.66
N GLY A 33 -3.76 -9.29 -12.10
CA GLY A 33 -3.55 -8.73 -13.44
C GLY A 33 -3.93 -7.25 -13.55
N VAL A 34 -4.15 -6.56 -12.42
CA VAL A 34 -4.49 -5.13 -12.42
C VAL A 34 -3.23 -4.29 -12.54
N LYS A 35 -3.26 -3.32 -13.45
CA LYS A 35 -2.16 -2.36 -13.61
C LYS A 35 -2.20 -1.35 -12.47
N VAL A 36 -1.07 -1.21 -11.76
CA VAL A 36 -0.91 -0.20 -10.72
C VAL A 36 -0.10 0.96 -11.29
N LEU A 37 -0.71 2.14 -11.28
CA LEU A 37 -0.13 3.37 -11.81
C LEU A 37 0.81 4.00 -10.79
N ARG A 38 0.38 4.10 -9.52
CA ARG A 38 1.16 4.73 -8.46
C ARG A 38 1.04 3.98 -7.14
N PHE A 39 2.16 3.87 -6.44
CA PHE A 39 2.25 3.46 -5.05
C PHE A 39 2.80 4.64 -4.25
N SER A 40 1.98 5.26 -3.41
CA SER A 40 2.37 6.43 -2.62
C SER A 40 2.43 6.07 -1.14
N ILE A 41 3.57 6.37 -0.53
CA ILE A 41 3.73 6.41 0.92
C ILE A 41 3.62 7.88 1.32
N GLY A 42 2.64 8.19 2.15
CA GLY A 42 2.29 9.55 2.52
C GLY A 42 1.31 10.25 1.56
N PHE A 43 0.90 11.44 1.98
CA PHE A 43 0.04 12.37 1.24
C PHE A 43 0.77 13.69 0.93
N GLY A 44 0.16 14.48 0.03
CA GLY A 44 0.62 15.83 -0.29
C GLY A 44 1.72 15.85 -1.35
N GLN A 45 2.66 16.79 -1.21
CA GLN A 45 3.71 17.00 -2.21
C GLN A 45 4.69 15.81 -2.22
N PRO A 46 4.94 15.20 -3.39
CA PRO A 46 6.01 14.22 -3.57
C PRO A 46 7.37 14.81 -3.20
N VAL A 47 8.07 14.17 -2.27
CA VAL A 47 9.46 14.47 -1.91
C VAL A 47 10.41 13.67 -2.79
N ALA A 48 10.09 12.39 -3.01
CA ALA A 48 10.82 11.53 -3.91
C ALA A 48 9.83 10.74 -4.78
N ARG A 49 10.19 10.56 -6.06
CA ARG A 49 9.42 9.74 -6.99
C ARG A 49 10.35 8.97 -7.90
N TRP A 50 10.04 7.71 -8.18
CA TRP A 50 10.75 6.92 -9.18
C TRP A 50 9.78 5.99 -9.89
N VAL A 51 10.02 5.73 -11.17
CA VAL A 51 9.20 4.81 -11.97
C VAL A 51 9.94 3.49 -12.12
N SER A 52 9.32 2.41 -11.66
CA SER A 52 9.86 1.07 -11.82
C SER A 52 9.82 0.66 -13.30
N ARG A 53 10.99 0.43 -13.90
CA ARG A 53 11.08 -0.06 -15.30
C ARG A 53 10.43 -1.43 -15.50
N ARG A 54 10.39 -2.25 -14.44
CA ARG A 54 9.84 -3.61 -14.49
C ARG A 54 8.31 -3.63 -14.42
N THR A 55 7.71 -2.75 -13.63
CA THR A 55 6.26 -2.77 -13.39
C THR A 55 5.52 -1.59 -13.99
N GLY A 56 6.23 -0.55 -14.43
CA GLY A 56 5.64 0.71 -14.87
C GLY A 56 4.99 1.52 -13.73
N THR A 57 5.13 1.08 -12.48
CA THR A 57 4.52 1.73 -11.31
C THR A 57 5.38 2.90 -10.87
N GLU A 58 4.76 4.06 -10.69
CA GLU A 58 5.36 5.22 -10.03
C GLU A 58 5.34 5.00 -8.52
N TRP A 59 6.50 4.91 -7.91
CA TRP A 59 6.63 4.88 -6.48
C TRP A 59 6.89 6.29 -5.99
N THR A 60 6.16 6.72 -4.97
CA THR A 60 6.19 8.08 -4.45
C THR A 60 6.33 8.05 -2.94
N LEU A 61 7.22 8.88 -2.42
CA LEU A 61 7.31 9.23 -1.02
C LEU A 61 6.89 10.69 -0.87
N SER A 62 5.82 10.94 -0.13
CA SER A 62 5.23 12.27 0.05
C SER A 62 5.55 12.84 1.43
N ALA A 63 5.46 14.16 1.56
CA ALA A 63 5.91 14.88 2.75
C ALA A 63 5.11 14.55 4.03
N LEU A 64 3.82 14.20 3.90
CA LEU A 64 2.96 13.91 5.05
C LEU A 64 2.86 12.39 5.27
N PRO A 65 3.41 11.82 6.35
CA PRO A 65 3.43 10.37 6.58
C PRO A 65 2.10 9.79 7.11
N LEU A 66 1.01 10.56 7.05
CA LEU A 66 -0.28 10.23 7.69
C LEU A 66 -1.12 9.16 6.95
N GLY A 67 -0.53 8.43 6.01
CA GLY A 67 -1.20 7.37 5.26
C GLY A 67 -0.50 7.09 3.94
N GLY A 68 -1.21 6.50 2.99
CA GLY A 68 -0.68 6.13 1.68
C GLY A 68 -1.83 5.76 0.76
N TYR A 69 -1.52 5.48 -0.51
CA TYR A 69 -2.52 4.96 -1.44
C TYR A 69 -1.87 4.19 -2.60
N VAL A 70 -2.59 3.17 -3.06
CA VAL A 70 -2.31 2.45 -4.30
C VAL A 70 -3.28 2.89 -5.38
N LYS A 71 -2.77 3.65 -6.36
CA LYS A 71 -3.53 4.09 -7.52
C LYS A 71 -3.54 3.00 -8.59
N MET A 72 -4.69 2.37 -8.77
CA MET A 72 -4.91 1.34 -9.78
C MET A 72 -5.47 1.95 -11.06
N LEU A 73 -5.22 1.30 -12.19
CA LEU A 73 -5.84 1.70 -13.45
C LEU A 73 -7.35 1.50 -13.34
N ASP A 74 -8.12 2.57 -13.55
CA ASP A 74 -9.58 2.54 -13.52
C ASP A 74 -10.12 3.46 -14.64
N GLU A 75 -11.11 3.00 -15.38
CA GLU A 75 -11.72 3.77 -16.47
C GLU A 75 -12.56 4.96 -15.98
N ARG A 76 -12.99 4.93 -14.72
CA ARG A 76 -13.84 5.97 -14.13
C ARG A 76 -13.03 7.17 -13.63
N GLU A 77 -11.70 7.04 -13.57
CA GLU A 77 -10.86 8.15 -13.13
C GLU A 77 -10.83 9.29 -14.16
N PRO A 78 -10.86 10.56 -13.70
CA PRO A 78 -10.70 11.70 -14.59
C PRO A 78 -9.31 11.71 -15.24
N GLY A 79 -9.24 11.77 -16.57
CA GLY A 79 -7.97 11.83 -17.29
C GLY A 79 -8.06 11.38 -18.75
N PRO A 80 -6.91 11.24 -19.44
CA PRO A 80 -6.88 10.58 -20.74
C PRO A 80 -7.39 9.15 -20.56
N GLY A 81 -8.43 8.78 -21.32
CA GLY A 81 -9.09 7.49 -21.20
C GLY A 81 -8.13 6.30 -21.31
N VAL A 82 -8.53 5.17 -20.75
CA VAL A 82 -7.72 3.95 -20.74
C VAL A 82 -7.58 3.40 -22.17
N LYS A 83 -6.34 3.09 -22.57
CA LYS A 83 -6.07 2.53 -23.91
C LYS A 83 -6.79 1.18 -24.09
N PRO A 84 -7.27 0.84 -25.30
CA PRO A 84 -7.96 -0.43 -25.55
C PRO A 84 -7.18 -1.68 -25.09
N GLU A 85 -5.87 -1.66 -25.25
CA GLU A 85 -4.93 -2.73 -24.85
C GLU A 85 -4.80 -2.91 -23.32
N GLU A 86 -5.14 -1.89 -22.53
CA GLU A 86 -5.00 -1.91 -21.07
C GLU A 86 -6.34 -2.11 -20.34
N LEU A 87 -7.46 -2.14 -21.08
CA LEU A 87 -8.80 -2.30 -20.51
C LEU A 87 -8.94 -3.58 -19.68
N GLY A 88 -8.34 -4.69 -20.11
CA GLY A 88 -8.34 -5.95 -19.36
C GLY A 88 -7.58 -5.88 -18.02
N GLN A 89 -6.74 -4.86 -17.84
CA GLN A 89 -5.95 -4.61 -16.63
C GLN A 89 -6.58 -3.54 -15.72
N ALA A 90 -7.74 -2.99 -16.11
CA ALA A 90 -8.45 -2.01 -15.29
C ALA A 90 -9.16 -2.70 -14.11
N PHE A 91 -9.10 -2.07 -12.93
CA PHE A 91 -9.66 -2.57 -11.68
C PHE A 91 -11.18 -2.75 -11.77
N ASN A 92 -11.87 -1.77 -12.35
CA ASN A 92 -13.32 -1.76 -12.51
C ASN A 92 -13.84 -2.83 -13.48
N ARG A 93 -12.99 -3.37 -14.37
CA ARG A 93 -13.32 -4.50 -15.26
C ARG A 93 -13.03 -5.86 -14.66
N GLN A 94 -12.33 -5.95 -13.53
CA GLN A 94 -12.11 -7.22 -12.86
C GLN A 94 -13.41 -7.77 -12.27
N SER A 95 -13.47 -9.10 -12.17
CA SER A 95 -14.53 -9.78 -11.45
C SER A 95 -14.65 -9.29 -10.01
N VAL A 96 -15.87 -9.32 -9.46
CA VAL A 96 -16.16 -8.84 -8.10
C VAL A 96 -15.27 -9.54 -7.06
N GLY A 97 -15.04 -10.84 -7.21
CA GLY A 97 -14.15 -11.60 -6.33
C GLY A 97 -12.71 -11.09 -6.31
N LYS A 98 -12.12 -10.77 -7.48
CA LYS A 98 -10.79 -10.17 -7.55
C LYS A 98 -10.76 -8.80 -6.89
N ARG A 99 -11.76 -7.96 -7.14
CA ARG A 99 -11.85 -6.63 -6.51
C ARG A 99 -11.94 -6.72 -4.99
N ILE A 100 -12.76 -7.62 -4.47
CA ILE A 100 -12.86 -7.88 -3.02
C ILE A 100 -11.51 -8.36 -2.48
N ALA A 101 -10.86 -9.32 -3.14
CA ALA A 101 -9.55 -9.81 -2.70
C ALA A 101 -8.51 -8.70 -2.64
N ILE A 102 -8.47 -7.81 -3.64
CA ILE A 102 -7.55 -6.66 -3.66
C ILE A 102 -7.82 -5.70 -2.49
N VAL A 103 -9.09 -5.35 -2.24
CA VAL A 103 -9.45 -4.43 -1.15
C VAL A 103 -9.27 -5.07 0.23
N ALA A 104 -9.49 -6.37 0.37
CA ALA A 104 -9.26 -7.08 1.64
C ALA A 104 -7.76 -7.28 1.94
N ALA A 105 -6.90 -7.26 0.90
CA ALA A 105 -5.48 -7.56 1.04
C ALA A 105 -4.74 -6.62 1.99
N GLY A 106 -5.07 -5.33 2.02
CA GLY A 106 -4.44 -4.36 2.93
C GLY A 106 -4.72 -4.66 4.40
N PRO A 107 -5.99 -4.75 4.83
CA PRO A 107 -6.35 -5.15 6.18
C PRO A 107 -5.77 -6.52 6.59
N ILE A 108 -5.80 -7.51 5.69
CA ILE A 108 -5.22 -8.83 5.94
C ILE A 108 -3.71 -8.73 6.15
N ALA A 109 -2.99 -7.92 5.35
CA ALA A 109 -1.56 -7.71 5.52
C ALA A 109 -1.22 -7.14 6.91
N ASN A 110 -2.01 -6.18 7.41
CA ASN A 110 -1.83 -5.64 8.76
C ASN A 110 -2.16 -6.68 9.84
N PHE A 111 -3.19 -7.50 9.64
CA PHE A 111 -3.52 -8.56 10.58
C PHE A 111 -2.39 -9.59 10.68
N LEU A 112 -1.81 -9.99 9.54
CA LEU A 112 -0.65 -10.86 9.49
C LEU A 112 0.59 -10.21 10.13
N LEU A 113 0.80 -8.91 9.90
CA LEU A 113 1.88 -8.15 10.56
C LEU A 113 1.70 -8.16 12.07
N ALA A 114 0.49 -7.93 12.57
CA ALA A 114 0.20 -7.97 14.00
C ALA A 114 0.53 -9.35 14.59
N ILE A 115 0.08 -10.43 13.96
CA ILE A 115 0.39 -11.80 14.38
C ILE A 115 1.91 -12.01 14.44
N ALA A 116 2.65 -11.60 13.41
CA ALA A 116 4.09 -11.75 13.36
C ALA A 116 4.82 -10.96 14.46
N LEU A 117 4.43 -9.70 14.68
CA LEU A 117 5.01 -8.84 15.71
C LEU A 117 4.72 -9.37 17.11
N PHE A 118 3.47 -9.72 17.42
CA PHE A 118 3.12 -10.31 18.71
C PHE A 118 3.87 -11.62 18.95
N SER A 119 3.90 -12.50 17.94
CA SER A 119 4.63 -13.78 18.05
C SER A 119 6.11 -13.56 18.34
N ALA A 120 6.75 -12.59 17.68
CA ALA A 120 8.15 -12.26 17.93
C ALA A 120 8.37 -11.76 19.36
N VAL A 121 7.52 -10.85 19.84
CA VAL A 121 7.60 -10.32 21.21
C VAL A 121 7.44 -11.43 22.25
N PHE A 122 6.44 -12.31 22.09
CA PHE A 122 6.24 -13.45 23.00
C PHE A 122 7.40 -14.46 22.93
N ALA A 123 7.99 -14.68 21.75
CA ALA A 123 9.12 -15.59 21.57
C ALA A 123 10.42 -15.07 22.21
N THR A 124 10.64 -13.75 22.25
CA THR A 124 11.83 -13.15 22.86
C THR A 124 11.78 -13.07 24.38
N GLY A 125 10.68 -13.51 25.00
CA GLY A 125 10.47 -13.45 26.44
C GLY A 125 10.30 -12.01 26.89
N VAL A 126 9.05 -11.58 27.07
CA VAL A 126 8.79 -10.32 27.77
C VAL A 126 9.06 -10.57 29.25
N THR A 127 10.29 -10.28 29.69
CA THR A 127 10.60 -10.09 31.11
C THR A 127 10.02 -8.75 31.53
N GLU A 128 8.78 -8.79 32.02
CA GLU A 128 8.26 -7.77 32.94
C GLU A 128 9.06 -7.80 34.25
#